data_AF-A0A968JLV5-F1
#
_entry.id   AF-A0A968JLV5-F1
#
_cell.length_a   1.000
_cell.length_b   1.000
_cell.length_c   1.000
_cell.angle_alpha   90.00
_cell.angle_beta   90.00
_cell.angle_gamma   90.00
#
_symmetry.space_group_name_H-M   'P 1'
#
loop_
_entity.id
_entity.type
_entity.pdbx_description
1 polymer ?
#
loop_
_entity_poly.entity_id
_entity_poly.type
_entity_poly.pdbx_seq_one_letter_code
_entity_poly.pdbx_strand_id
1 'polypeptide(L)'
;MKRIVDVGLTFKINMPVTLGHFKPVVLLPSRLLTGLSGDQLETILLHELAHIKRNDFLVNLIQGFLEVVFFYHPAIWWLSGAIRTEREHACDDLAIRGGANATSLAQALADLTLTIYKPEYSLAFSGKQHKIKNRIHRLILNENMKTNLKAKMIAATTILFSVAALSFSVKKRFITGLRIGS
;
A
#
# COMPACT_ATOMS: atom_id res chain seq x y z
N MET A 1 5.14 -20.66 7.07
CA MET A 1 3.94 -20.73 7.95
C MET A 1 2.70 -20.63 7.08
N LYS A 2 1.88 -21.69 7.01
CA LYS A 2 0.53 -21.60 6.42
C LYS A 2 -0.33 -20.84 7.44
N ARG A 3 -0.90 -19.70 7.06
CA ARG A 3 -1.93 -19.01 7.86
C ARG A 3 -3.29 -19.40 7.31
N ILE A 4 -4.22 -19.75 8.20
CA ILE A 4 -5.62 -19.92 7.82
C ILE A 4 -6.17 -18.50 7.59
N VAL A 5 -6.78 -18.29 6.44
CA VAL A 5 -7.38 -17.01 6.04
C VAL A 5 -8.87 -17.25 5.90
N ASP A 6 -9.67 -16.50 6.65
CA ASP A 6 -11.12 -16.56 6.52
C ASP A 6 -11.57 -15.61 5.42
N VAL A 7 -12.51 -16.06 4.58
CA VAL A 7 -13.11 -15.22 3.54
C VAL A 7 -14.55 -14.93 3.93
N GLY A 8 -14.88 -13.66 4.10
CA GLY A 8 -16.22 -13.19 4.47
C GLY A 8 -16.87 -12.41 3.35
N LEU A 9 -18.20 -12.51 3.22
CA LEU A 9 -18.99 -11.71 2.28
C LEU A 9 -19.69 -10.57 3.01
N THR A 10 -19.79 -9.41 2.36
CA THR A 10 -20.48 -8.25 2.93
C THR A 10 -21.07 -7.35 1.87
N PHE A 11 -22.21 -6.74 2.19
CA PHE A 11 -22.87 -5.74 1.35
C PHE A 11 -22.48 -4.29 1.68
N LYS A 12 -21.69 -4.10 2.75
CA LYS A 12 -21.37 -2.77 3.31
C LYS A 12 -20.13 -2.11 2.70
N ILE A 13 -19.28 -2.88 2.03
CA ILE A 13 -18.06 -2.37 1.39
C ILE A 13 -18.18 -2.54 -0.12
N ASN A 14 -17.47 -1.69 -0.87
CA ASN A 14 -17.49 -1.70 -2.32
C ASN A 14 -16.20 -2.27 -2.93
N MET A 15 -15.10 -2.33 -2.17
CA MET A 15 -13.83 -2.94 -2.60
C MET A 15 -13.51 -4.14 -1.70
N PRO A 16 -12.73 -5.13 -2.18
CA PRO A 16 -12.09 -6.12 -1.34
C PRO A 16 -11.25 -5.44 -0.26
N VAL A 17 -11.29 -5.97 0.96
CA VAL A 17 -10.46 -5.48 2.06
C VAL A 17 -9.91 -6.64 2.86
N THR A 18 -8.60 -6.66 3.01
CA THR A 18 -7.90 -7.54 3.96
C THR A 18 -7.80 -6.87 5.34
N LEU A 19 -8.21 -7.58 6.39
CA LEU A 19 -8.17 -7.13 7.78
C LEU A 19 -7.40 -8.11 8.68
N GLY A 20 -6.72 -7.57 9.69
CA GLY A 20 -6.10 -8.36 10.76
C GLY A 20 -4.70 -8.88 10.44
N HIS A 21 -3.89 -9.07 11.50
CA HIS A 21 -2.52 -9.60 11.40
C HIS A 21 -2.41 -11.07 11.81
N PHE A 22 -2.94 -11.43 12.98
CA PHE A 22 -2.85 -12.79 13.54
C PHE A 22 -3.91 -13.75 13.00
N LYS A 23 -5.11 -13.22 12.73
CA LYS A 23 -6.22 -13.94 12.07
C LYS A 23 -6.68 -13.09 10.88
N PRO A 24 -5.98 -13.19 9.74
CA PRO A 24 -6.32 -12.39 8.58
C PRO A 24 -7.67 -12.82 8.00
N VAL A 25 -8.51 -11.83 7.70
CA VAL A 25 -9.83 -12.03 7.06
C VAL A 25 -9.86 -11.22 5.77
N VAL A 26 -10.22 -11.86 4.67
CA VAL A 26 -10.50 -11.19 3.40
C VAL A 26 -12.00 -10.96 3.30
N LEU A 27 -12.41 -9.70 3.33
CA LEU A 27 -13.80 -9.32 3.11
C LEU A 27 -14.01 -8.99 1.65
N LEU A 28 -14.91 -9.72 1.01
CA LEU A 28 -15.33 -9.49 -0.37
C LEU A 28 -16.71 -8.83 -0.41
N PRO A 29 -16.88 -7.77 -1.21
CA PRO A 29 -18.20 -7.28 -1.56
C PRO A 29 -18.99 -8.37 -2.27
N SER A 30 -20.21 -8.67 -1.80
CA SER A 30 -21.08 -9.66 -2.46
C SER A 30 -21.36 -9.32 -3.93
N ARG A 31 -21.28 -8.03 -4.29
CA ARG A 31 -21.43 -7.53 -5.66
C ARG A 31 -20.33 -7.99 -6.62
N LEU A 32 -19.13 -8.30 -6.11
CA LEU A 32 -18.03 -8.80 -6.95
C LEU A 32 -18.29 -10.22 -7.42
N LEU A 33 -19.01 -11.03 -6.64
CA LEU A 33 -19.32 -12.40 -7.02
C LEU A 33 -20.24 -12.48 -8.24
N THR A 34 -21.06 -11.46 -8.47
CA THR A 34 -21.98 -11.40 -9.62
C THR A 34 -21.41 -10.65 -10.82
N GLY A 35 -20.37 -9.82 -10.59
CA GLY A 35 -19.84 -8.91 -11.60
C GLY A 35 -18.50 -9.34 -12.21
N LEU A 36 -17.84 -10.34 -11.65
CA LEU A 36 -16.52 -10.80 -12.10
C LEU A 36 -16.55 -12.26 -12.54
N SER A 37 -15.70 -12.60 -13.51
CA SER A 37 -15.46 -13.99 -13.89
C SER A 37 -14.69 -14.75 -12.79
N GLY A 38 -14.71 -16.09 -12.86
CA GLY A 38 -13.97 -16.95 -11.91
C GLY A 38 -12.47 -16.59 -11.86
N ASP A 39 -11.86 -16.42 -13.03
CA ASP A 39 -10.44 -16.07 -13.17
C ASP A 39 -10.12 -14.69 -12.58
N GLN A 40 -11.02 -13.71 -12.76
CA GLN A 40 -10.88 -12.37 -12.18
C GLN A 40 -10.99 -12.42 -10.66
N LEU A 41 -11.93 -13.21 -10.13
CA LEU A 41 -12.10 -13.39 -8.69
C LEU A 41 -10.89 -14.08 -8.05
N GLU A 42 -10.38 -15.15 -8.67
CA GLU A 42 -9.16 -15.83 -8.22
C GLU A 42 -7.97 -14.86 -8.20
N THR A 43 -7.84 -14.05 -9.25
CA THR A 43 -6.77 -13.07 -9.37
C THR A 43 -6.84 -11.99 -8.28
N ILE A 44 -8.03 -11.50 -7.95
CA ILE A 44 -8.23 -10.58 -6.81
C ILE A 44 -7.89 -11.26 -5.49
N LEU A 45 -8.31 -12.51 -5.30
CA LEU A 45 -7.99 -13.25 -4.08
C LEU A 45 -6.48 -13.42 -3.91
N LEU A 46 -5.76 -13.72 -4.98
CA LEU A 46 -4.29 -13.79 -4.96
C LEU A 46 -3.66 -12.43 -4.58
N HIS A 47 -4.23 -11.32 -5.03
CA HIS A 47 -3.81 -9.96 -4.63
C HIS A 47 -4.05 -9.69 -3.14
N GLU A 48 -5.22 -10.01 -2.62
CA GLU A 48 -5.53 -9.85 -1.18
C GLU A 48 -4.65 -10.75 -0.31
N LEU A 49 -4.41 -11.99 -0.73
CA LEU A 49 -3.47 -12.90 -0.09
C LEU A 49 -2.03 -12.36 -0.12
N ALA A 50 -1.66 -11.60 -1.16
CA ALA A 50 -0.36 -10.95 -1.21
C ALA A 50 -0.18 -9.90 -0.11
N HIS A 51 -1.22 -9.10 0.18
CA HIS A 51 -1.20 -8.17 1.32
C HIS A 51 -0.98 -8.91 2.65
N ILE A 52 -1.65 -10.05 2.85
CA ILE A 52 -1.49 -10.88 4.06
C ILE A 52 -0.06 -11.40 4.16
N LYS A 53 0.47 -11.97 3.07
CA LYS A 53 1.81 -12.55 3.02
C LYS A 53 2.90 -11.52 3.30
N ARG A 54 2.69 -10.27 2.87
CA ARG A 54 3.62 -9.14 3.08
C ARG A 54 3.46 -8.42 4.42
N ASN A 55 2.47 -8.82 5.24
CA ASN A 55 2.13 -8.17 6.51
C ASN A 55 1.85 -6.66 6.36
N ASP A 56 1.17 -6.29 5.28
CA ASP A 56 0.87 -4.92 4.92
C ASP A 56 0.08 -4.15 5.99
N PHE A 57 -0.63 -4.88 6.87
CA PHE A 57 -1.30 -4.32 8.05
C PHE A 57 -0.36 -3.54 8.96
N LEU A 58 0.84 -4.07 9.25
CA LEU A 58 1.82 -3.40 10.13
C LEU A 58 2.32 -2.10 9.50
N VAL A 59 2.59 -2.12 8.19
CA VAL A 59 3.01 -0.93 7.45
C VAL A 59 1.91 0.12 7.48
N ASN A 60 0.66 -0.28 7.32
CA ASN A 60 -0.49 0.63 7.39
C ASN A 60 -0.64 1.25 8.79
N LEU A 61 -0.41 0.48 9.85
CA LEU A 61 -0.47 0.97 11.23
C LEU A 61 0.63 2.00 11.51
N ILE A 62 1.87 1.72 11.08
CA ILE A 62 3.00 2.65 11.24
C ILE A 62 2.76 3.92 10.44
N GLN A 63 2.30 3.81 9.18
CA GLN A 63 1.94 4.96 8.36
C GLN A 63 0.87 5.83 9.03
N GLY A 64 -0.21 5.23 9.51
CA GLY A 64 -1.29 5.96 10.19
C GLY A 64 -0.79 6.66 11.44
N PHE A 65 0.05 6.00 12.24
CA PHE A 65 0.67 6.63 13.41
C PHE A 65 1.54 7.84 13.02
N LEU A 66 2.39 7.70 12.00
CA LEU A 66 3.23 8.80 11.51
C LEU A 66 2.41 9.94 10.92
N GLU A 67 1.34 9.65 10.17
CA GLU A 67 0.42 10.67 9.64
C GLU A 67 -0.29 11.43 10.77
N VAL A 68 -0.66 10.76 11.87
CA VAL A 68 -1.27 11.41 13.03
C VAL A 68 -0.27 12.28 13.79
N VAL A 69 0.93 11.76 14.09
CA VAL A 69 1.95 12.51 14.83
C VAL A 69 2.50 13.68 14.02
N PHE A 70 2.69 13.50 12.71
CA PHE A 70 3.28 14.48 11.81
C PHE A 70 2.27 15.04 10.81
N PHE A 71 1.01 15.20 11.23
CA PHE A 71 -0.09 15.65 10.36
C PHE A 71 0.19 16.99 9.64
N TYR A 72 1.04 17.84 10.21
CA TYR A 72 1.43 19.13 9.63
C TYR A 72 2.59 19.05 8.63
N HIS A 73 3.26 17.91 8.49
CA HIS A 73 4.47 17.79 7.69
C HIS A 73 4.16 17.32 6.25
N PRO A 74 4.26 18.17 5.21
CA PRO A 74 3.90 17.81 3.84
C PRO A 74 4.71 16.61 3.29
N ALA A 75 5.97 16.46 3.69
CA ALA A 75 6.78 15.32 3.26
C ALA A 75 6.27 13.96 3.78
N ILE A 76 5.58 13.93 4.93
CA ILE A 76 5.00 12.68 5.46
C ILE A 76 3.82 12.25 4.61
N TRP A 77 2.94 13.18 4.24
CA TRP A 77 1.85 12.91 3.30
C TRP A 77 2.37 12.38 1.95
N TRP A 78 3.42 13.00 1.40
CA TRP A 78 4.04 12.55 0.16
C TRP A 78 4.66 11.15 0.29
N LEU A 79 5.44 10.92 1.35
CA LEU A 79 6.09 9.64 1.62
C LEU A 79 5.06 8.52 1.84
N SER A 80 4.04 8.76 2.65
CA SER A 80 2.96 7.79 2.87
C SER A 80 2.21 7.49 1.57
N GLY A 81 2.00 8.50 0.73
CA GLY A 81 1.47 8.35 -0.61
C GLY A 81 2.34 7.44 -1.51
N ALA A 82 3.66 7.67 -1.52
CA ALA A 82 4.63 6.89 -2.28
C ALA A 82 4.70 5.43 -1.80
N ILE A 83 4.76 5.20 -0.49
CA ILE A 83 4.79 3.85 0.07
C ILE A 83 3.47 3.13 -0.24
N ARG A 84 2.32 3.81 -0.18
CA ARG A 84 1.03 3.20 -0.54
C ARG A 84 1.01 2.75 -2.01
N THR A 85 1.53 3.56 -2.93
CA THR A 85 1.64 3.17 -4.34
C THR A 85 2.57 1.96 -4.53
N GLU A 86 3.74 1.97 -3.89
CA GLU A 86 4.70 0.87 -3.97
C GLU A 86 4.15 -0.44 -3.37
N ARG A 87 3.34 -0.34 -2.32
CA ARG A 87 2.68 -1.51 -1.71
C ARG A 87 1.74 -2.20 -2.68
N GLU A 88 0.87 -1.44 -3.36
CA GLU A 88 -0.04 -1.99 -4.37
C GLU A 88 0.74 -2.68 -5.50
N HIS A 89 1.75 -2.00 -6.05
CA HIS A 89 2.62 -2.55 -7.10
C HIS A 89 3.30 -3.85 -6.70
N ALA A 90 3.80 -3.90 -5.47
CA ALA A 90 4.53 -5.05 -5.01
C ALA A 90 3.60 -6.19 -4.51
N CYS A 91 2.30 -5.92 -4.35
CA CYS A 91 1.26 -6.94 -4.21
C CYS A 91 0.82 -7.48 -5.58
N ASP A 92 0.61 -6.60 -6.57
CA ASP A 92 0.34 -6.97 -7.96
C ASP A 92 1.41 -7.96 -8.47
N ASP A 93 2.69 -7.62 -8.27
CA ASP A 93 3.82 -8.46 -8.68
C ASP A 93 3.83 -9.82 -7.97
N LEU A 94 3.42 -9.85 -6.69
CA LEU A 94 3.41 -11.08 -5.91
C LEU A 94 2.22 -11.96 -6.29
N ALA A 95 1.07 -11.37 -6.61
CA ALA A 95 -0.09 -12.08 -7.14
C ALA A 95 0.25 -12.75 -8.47
N ILE A 96 0.89 -12.03 -9.40
CA ILE A 96 1.34 -12.57 -10.69
C ILE A 96 2.33 -13.72 -10.49
N ARG A 97 3.33 -13.53 -9.63
CA ARG A 97 4.28 -14.62 -9.27
C ARG A 97 3.59 -15.81 -8.59
N GLY A 98 2.44 -15.59 -7.97
CA GLY A 98 1.60 -16.60 -7.34
C GLY A 98 0.68 -17.33 -8.30
N GLY A 99 0.70 -17.00 -9.61
CA GLY A 99 -0.12 -17.65 -10.64
C GLY A 99 -1.25 -16.78 -11.19
N ALA A 100 -1.44 -15.55 -10.69
CA ALA A 100 -2.46 -14.66 -11.22
C ALA A 100 -2.12 -14.22 -12.64
N ASN A 101 -3.13 -14.14 -13.50
CA ASN A 101 -2.95 -13.59 -14.85
C ASN A 101 -2.98 -12.06 -14.79
N ALA A 102 -1.95 -11.41 -15.34
CA ALA A 102 -1.84 -9.95 -15.36
C ALA A 102 -2.99 -9.26 -16.14
N THR A 103 -3.47 -9.86 -17.23
CA THR A 103 -4.58 -9.30 -18.00
C THR A 103 -5.90 -9.47 -17.25
N SER A 104 -6.13 -10.62 -16.62
CA SER A 104 -7.30 -10.83 -15.75
C SER A 104 -7.30 -9.87 -14.55
N LEU A 105 -6.12 -9.58 -13.97
CA LEU A 105 -5.99 -8.56 -12.91
C LEU A 105 -6.32 -7.17 -13.42
N ALA A 106 -5.80 -6.78 -14.58
CA ALA A 106 -6.06 -5.49 -15.18
C ALA A 106 -7.55 -5.30 -15.52
N GLN A 107 -8.19 -6.34 -16.07
CA GLN A 107 -9.63 -6.35 -16.35
C GLN A 107 -10.45 -6.25 -15.07
N ALA A 108 -10.12 -7.07 -14.06
CA ALA A 108 -10.79 -7.00 -12.77
C ALA A 108 -10.71 -5.58 -12.16
N LEU A 109 -9.52 -4.96 -12.17
CA LEU A 109 -9.34 -3.58 -11.70
C LEU A 109 -10.19 -2.58 -12.49
N ALA A 110 -10.28 -2.73 -13.81
CA ALA A 110 -11.12 -1.88 -14.66
C ALA A 110 -12.62 -2.04 -14.31
N ASP A 111 -13.10 -3.27 -14.20
CA ASP A 111 -14.50 -3.58 -13.88
C ASP A 111 -14.88 -3.09 -12.48
N LEU A 112 -13.99 -3.27 -11.50
CA LEU A 112 -14.12 -2.69 -10.17
C LEU A 112 -14.20 -1.15 -10.23
N THR A 113 -13.38 -0.50 -11.05
CA THR A 113 -13.47 0.97 -11.17
C THR A 113 -14.80 1.45 -11.74
N LEU A 114 -15.28 0.81 -12.80
CA LEU A 114 -16.56 1.17 -13.44
C LEU A 114 -17.74 0.96 -12.49
N THR A 115 -17.66 -0.06 -11.64
CA THR A 115 -18.72 -0.39 -10.68
C THR A 115 -18.76 0.59 -9.50
N ILE A 116 -17.61 1.16 -9.11
CA ILE A 116 -17.45 1.88 -7.83
C ILE A 116 -17.31 3.39 -8.04
N TYR A 117 -16.60 3.80 -9.08
CA TYR A 117 -16.45 5.21 -9.42
C TYR A 117 -17.52 5.60 -10.43
N LYS A 118 -18.72 5.92 -9.92
CA LYS A 118 -19.64 6.76 -10.70
C LYS A 118 -18.96 8.12 -10.92
N PRO A 119 -19.06 8.73 -12.11
CA PRO A 119 -18.49 10.05 -12.35
C PRO A 119 -19.34 11.06 -11.58
N GLU A 120 -19.05 11.26 -10.31
CA GLU A 120 -19.49 12.47 -9.62
C GLU A 120 -18.65 13.62 -10.17
N TYR A 121 -19.32 14.69 -10.59
CA TYR A 121 -18.75 16.00 -10.91
C TYR A 121 -18.12 16.66 -9.66
N SER A 122 -17.25 15.93 -8.97
CA SER A 122 -16.55 16.37 -7.78
C SER A 122 -15.19 16.91 -8.21
N LEU A 123 -14.84 18.11 -7.72
CA LEU A 123 -13.50 18.70 -7.79
C LEU A 123 -12.52 17.96 -6.85
N ALA A 124 -12.71 16.66 -6.65
CA ALA A 124 -11.82 15.85 -5.83
C ALA A 124 -10.48 15.71 -6.54
N PHE A 125 -9.40 15.95 -5.80
CA PHE A 125 -8.02 15.70 -6.22
C PHE A 125 -7.93 14.30 -6.86
N SER A 126 -7.79 14.26 -8.20
CA SER A 126 -7.91 13.08 -9.09
C SER A 126 -6.91 11.93 -8.82
N GLY A 127 -6.12 12.03 -7.74
CA GLY A 127 -5.04 11.11 -7.41
C GLY A 127 -5.46 9.64 -7.23
N LYS A 128 -6.73 9.33 -6.91
CA LYS A 128 -7.20 7.92 -6.81
C LYS A 128 -7.39 7.26 -8.19
N GLN A 129 -7.96 7.98 -9.16
CA GLN A 129 -8.19 7.44 -10.51
C GLN A 129 -6.87 7.25 -11.26
N HIS A 130 -5.93 8.21 -11.12
CA HIS A 130 -4.59 8.08 -11.68
C HIS A 130 -3.84 6.85 -11.18
N LYS A 131 -3.99 6.47 -9.91
CA LYS A 131 -3.31 5.29 -9.34
C LYS A 131 -3.78 3.98 -9.98
N ILE A 132 -5.07 3.82 -10.22
CA ILE A 132 -5.60 2.58 -10.82
C ILE A 132 -5.23 2.50 -12.31
N LYS A 133 -5.34 3.63 -13.04
CA LYS A 133 -4.88 3.70 -14.43
C LYS A 133 -3.40 3.31 -14.57
N ASN A 134 -2.55 3.78 -13.66
CA ASN A 134 -1.12 3.43 -13.66
C ASN A 134 -0.89 1.94 -13.41
N ARG A 135 -1.68 1.31 -12.52
CA ARG A 135 -1.60 -0.15 -12.28
C ARG A 135 -2.01 -0.93 -13.52
N ILE A 136 -3.15 -0.61 -14.13
CA ILE A 136 -3.63 -1.25 -15.37
C ILE A 136 -2.58 -1.13 -16.48
N HIS A 137 -2.04 0.07 -16.68
CA HIS A 137 -0.98 0.32 -17.66
C HIS A 137 0.26 -0.55 -17.41
N ARG A 138 0.74 -0.60 -16.16
CA ARG A 138 1.90 -1.40 -15.77
C ARG A 138 1.68 -2.90 -16.01
N LEU A 139 0.48 -3.40 -15.67
CA LEU A 139 0.11 -4.82 -15.84
C LEU A 139 0.05 -5.22 -17.31
N ILE A 140 -0.53 -4.36 -18.17
CA ILE A 140 -0.69 -4.63 -19.61
C ILE A 140 0.65 -4.53 -20.34
N LEU A 141 1.46 -3.51 -20.04
CA LEU A 141 2.75 -3.32 -20.70
C LEU A 141 3.86 -4.22 -20.16
N ASN A 142 3.54 -5.07 -19.16
CA ASN A 142 4.50 -5.92 -18.47
C ASN A 142 5.77 -5.15 -18.06
N GLU A 143 5.58 -3.91 -17.61
CA GLU A 143 6.65 -3.08 -17.09
C GLU A 143 7.04 -3.62 -15.71
N ASN A 144 7.72 -4.76 -15.73
CA ASN A 144 8.50 -5.28 -14.62
C ASN A 144 9.64 -4.30 -14.37
N MET A 145 9.35 -3.19 -13.71
CA MET A 145 10.39 -2.32 -13.21
C MET A 145 11.19 -3.11 -12.18
N LYS A 146 12.42 -3.46 -12.59
CA LYS A 146 13.50 -3.86 -11.70
C LYS A 146 13.45 -2.91 -10.50
N THR A 147 13.13 -3.45 -9.33
CA THR A 147 13.12 -2.68 -8.09
C THR A 147 14.44 -1.93 -8.00
N ASN A 148 14.40 -0.59 -7.95
CA ASN A 148 15.62 0.20 -7.87
C ASN A 148 16.15 0.14 -6.44
N LEU A 149 16.73 -1.01 -6.08
CA LEU A 149 17.24 -1.35 -4.76
C LEU A 149 18.21 -0.27 -4.27
N LYS A 150 18.96 0.33 -5.19
CA LYS A 150 19.86 1.47 -4.94
C LYS A 150 19.10 2.69 -4.38
N ALA A 151 17.95 3.04 -4.95
CA ALA A 151 17.14 4.17 -4.45
C ALA A 151 16.58 3.90 -3.04
N LYS A 152 16.14 2.66 -2.77
CA LYS A 152 15.69 2.25 -1.42
C LYS A 152 16.84 2.26 -0.40
N MET A 153 18.04 1.81 -0.80
CA MET A 153 19.22 1.84 0.06
C MET A 153 19.68 3.27 0.36
N ILE A 154 19.66 4.18 -0.63
CA ILE A 154 20.01 5.60 -0.45
C ILE A 154 19.02 6.30 0.48
N ALA A 155 17.72 6.01 0.35
CA ALA A 155 16.71 6.53 1.26
C ALA A 155 16.89 6.01 2.70
N ALA A 156 17.21 4.72 2.86
CA ALA A 156 17.47 4.14 4.18
C ALA A 156 18.71 4.74 4.86
N THR A 157 19.80 4.94 4.11
CA THR A 157 21.04 5.52 4.66
C THR A 157 20.88 6.99 5.02
N THR A 158 20.15 7.77 4.24
CA THR A 158 19.87 9.19 4.55
C THR A 158 19.00 9.35 5.80
N ILE A 159 18.00 8.49 5.99
CA ILE A 159 17.19 8.46 7.22
C ILE A 159 18.05 8.08 8.44
N LEU A 160 18.90 7.04 8.32
CA LEU A 160 19.80 6.66 9.41
C LEU A 160 20.76 7.80 9.79
N PHE A 161 21.30 8.50 8.79
CA PHE A 161 22.26 9.58 8.99
C PHE A 161 21.62 10.80 9.66
N SER A 162 20.39 11.16 9.27
CA SER A 162 19.65 12.27 9.86
C SER A 162 19.26 12.01 11.32
N VAL A 163 18.84 10.78 11.67
CA VAL A 163 18.56 10.39 13.06
C VAL A 163 19.83 10.42 13.92
N ALA A 164 20.95 9.94 13.39
CA ALA A 164 22.24 9.98 14.06
C ALA A 164 22.73 11.42 14.29
N ALA A 165 22.60 12.29 13.29
CA ALA A 165 22.96 13.71 13.38
C ALA A 165 22.11 14.45 14.42
N LEU A 166 20.80 14.16 14.47
CA LEU A 166 19.90 14.73 15.48
C LEU A 166 20.30 14.28 16.89
N SER A 167 20.59 13.00 17.06
CA SER A 167 21.04 12.43 18.34
C SER A 167 22.37 13.03 18.80
N PHE A 168 23.31 13.26 17.87
CA PHE A 168 24.59 13.91 18.15
C PHE A 168 24.42 15.39 18.53
N SER A 169 23.57 16.14 17.82
CA SER A 169 23.26 17.54 18.13
C SER A 169 22.59 17.71 19.49
N VAL A 170 21.65 16.83 19.85
CA VAL A 170 21.00 16.84 21.16
C VAL A 170 22.02 16.54 22.27
N LYS A 171 22.88 15.52 22.08
CA LYS A 171 23.94 15.18 23.03
C LYS A 171 24.94 16.33 23.21
N LYS A 172 25.35 16.98 22.12
CA LYS A 172 26.27 18.14 22.15
C LYS A 172 25.65 19.32 22.90
N ARG A 173 24.39 19.64 22.64
CA ARG A 173 23.68 20.75 23.29
C ARG A 173 23.48 20.52 24.79
N PHE A 174 23.24 19.27 25.20
CA PHE A 174 23.15 18.88 26.61
C PHE A 174 24.49 19.02 27.35
N ILE A 175 25.60 18.56 26.74
CA ILE A 175 26.95 18.64 27.33
C ILE A 175 27.42 20.10 27.45
N THR A 176 27.17 20.94 26.43
CA THR A 176 27.54 22.35 26.47
C THR A 176 26.68 23.14 27.46
N GLY A 177 25.40 22.78 27.63
CA GLY A 177 24.52 23.41 28.62
C GLY A 177 24.93 23.16 30.09
N LEU A 178 25.52 21.99 30.38
CA LEU A 178 26.08 21.68 31.71
C LEU A 178 27.37 22.44 32.04
N ARG A 179 28.05 23.02 31.04
CA ARG A 179 29.37 23.66 31.22
C ARG A 179 29.32 25.19 31.38
N ILE A 180 28.15 25.80 31.19
CA ILE A 180 27.94 27.25 31.28
C ILE A 180 27.23 27.62 32.61
N GLY A 181 26.85 26.63 33.42
CA GLY A 181 26.16 26.82 34.71
C GLY A 181 27.04 26.70 35.96
N SER A 182 28.37 26.79 35.84
CA SER A 182 29.34 26.74 36.95
C SER A 182 30.19 28.00 37.01
#